data_AF-A0A454CUV6-F1
#
_entry.id   AF-A0A454CUV6-F1
#
_cell.length_a   1.000
_cell.length_b   1.000
_cell.length_c   1.000
_cell.angle_alpha   90.00
_cell.angle_beta   90.00
_cell.angle_gamma   90.00
#
_symmetry.space_group_name_H-M   'P 1'
#
loop_
_entity.id
_entity.type
_entity.pdbx_description
1 polymer ?
#
loop_
_entity_poly.entity_id
_entity_poly.type
_entity_poly.pdbx_seq_one_letter_code
_entity_poly.pdbx_strand_id
1 'polypeptide(L)' 'MLGINDFWVEADTHPNICAFTKEQVEALFEGYEILHFHERDEDGTTAVGHTKHWHTFSVTAIKR' A
#
# COMPACT_ATOMS: atom_id res chain seq x y z
N MET A 1 1.06 4.03 -0.10
CA MET A 1 1.14 3.36 1.21
C MET A 1 1.24 1.85 0.99
N LEU A 2 1.89 1.09 1.87
CA LEU A 2 1.99 -0.36 1.77
C LEU A 2 0.76 -1.03 2.39
N GLY A 3 0.28 -2.09 1.76
CA GLY A 3 -0.78 -2.93 2.29
C GLY A 3 -0.23 -4.12 3.07
N ILE A 4 -1.07 -4.69 3.95
CA ILE A 4 -0.68 -5.79 4.85
C ILE A 4 -0.24 -7.07 4.14
N ASN A 5 -0.65 -7.28 2.88
CA ASN A 5 -0.27 -8.47 2.10
C ASN A 5 1.05 -8.27 1.34
N ASP A 6 1.71 -7.11 1.46
CA ASP A 6 2.93 -6.87 0.70
C ASP A 6 4.06 -7.79 1.19
N PHE A 7 4.73 -8.46 0.27
CA PHE A 7 5.83 -9.38 0.57
C PHE A 7 6.90 -8.79 1.50
N TRP A 8 7.17 -7.48 1.41
CA TRP A 8 8.17 -6.86 2.29
C TRP A 8 7.74 -6.84 3.76
N VAL A 9 6.44 -6.82 4.06
CA VAL A 9 5.91 -6.82 5.43
C VAL A 9 6.31 -8.09 6.17
N GLU A 10 6.35 -9.22 5.47
CA GLU A 10 6.74 -10.52 6.03
C GLU A 10 8.25 -10.73 6.05
N ALA A 11 9.03 -9.89 5.36
CA ALA A 11 10.46 -10.08 5.21
C ALA A 11 11.25 -9.59 6.44
N ASP A 12 11.96 -10.51 7.10
CA ASP A 12 12.85 -10.21 8.24
C ASP A 12 13.93 -9.15 7.95
N THR A 13 14.23 -8.95 6.66
CA THR A 13 15.20 -7.96 6.19
C THR A 13 14.73 -6.51 6.36
N HIS A 14 13.45 -6.28 6.59
CA HIS A 14 12.85 -4.95 6.71
C HIS A 14 12.01 -4.83 8.00
N PRO A 15 12.66 -4.84 9.18
CA PRO A 15 11.94 -4.71 10.43
C PRO A 15 11.25 -3.34 10.51
N ASN A 16 10.03 -3.32 11.04
CA ASN A 16 9.20 -2.12 11.28
C ASN A 16 8.56 -1.47 10.04
N ILE A 17 8.17 -2.27 9.03
CA ILE A 17 7.31 -1.75 7.97
C ILE A 17 5.93 -1.41 8.53
N CYS A 18 5.50 -0.17 8.32
CA CYS A 18 4.14 0.26 8.60
C CYS A 18 3.26 -0.07 7.39
N ALA A 19 2.41 -1.09 7.55
CA ALA A 19 1.47 -1.55 6.54
C ALA A 19 0.03 -1.34 7.03
N PHE A 20 -0.89 -1.20 6.09
CA PHE A 20 -2.26 -0.79 6.37
C PHE A 20 -3.28 -1.72 5.72
N THR A 21 -4.44 -1.89 6.35
CA THR A 21 -5.64 -2.36 5.64
C THR A 21 -6.23 -1.23 4.81
N LYS A 22 -7.12 -1.58 3.88
CA LYS A 22 -7.84 -0.58 3.10
C LYS A 22 -8.63 0.39 3.98
N GLU A 23 -9.30 -0.12 5.01
CA GLU A 23 -10.13 0.67 5.93
C GLU A 23 -9.25 1.64 6.74
N GLN A 24 -8.06 1.21 7.16
CA GLN A 24 -7.11 2.09 7.83
C GLN A 24 -6.63 3.20 6.90
N VAL A 25 -6.39 2.89 5.63
CA VAL A 25 -6.03 3.88 4.61
C VAL A 25 -7.17 4.86 4.37
N GLU A 26 -8.41 4.41 4.25
CA GLU A 26 -9.58 5.28 4.10
C GLU A 26 -9.77 6.20 5.31
N ALA A 27 -9.58 5.67 6.53
CA ALA A 27 -9.68 6.44 7.77
C ALA A 27 -8.65 7.59 7.84
N LEU A 28 -7.44 7.41 7.28
CA LEU A 28 -6.42 8.47 7.22
C LEU A 28 -6.85 9.68 6.38
N PHE A 29 -7.77 9.49 5.45
CA PHE A 29 -8.28 10.54 4.56
C PHE A 29 -9.69 11.00 4.94
N GLU A 30 -10.16 10.68 6.15
CA GLU A 30 -11.39 11.28 6.67
C GLU A 30 -11.32 12.81 6.65
N GLY A 31 -12.36 13.45 6.11
CA GLY A 31 -12.42 14.90 5.93
C GLY A 31 -11.74 15.45 4.66
N TYR A 32 -11.08 14.60 3.87
CA TYR A 32 -10.56 14.95 2.55
C TYR A 32 -11.57 14.57 1.46
N GLU A 33 -11.46 15.23 0.31
CA GLU A 33 -12.12 14.79 -0.92
C GLU A 33 -11.17 13.89 -1.71
N ILE A 34 -11.45 12.59 -1.73
CA ILE A 34 -10.63 11.62 -2.47
C ILE A 34 -11.00 11.70 -3.96
N LEU A 35 -10.03 12.09 -4.79
CA LEU A 35 -10.17 12.12 -6.24
C LEU A 35 -9.90 10.74 -6.84
N HIS A 36 -8.83 10.10 -6.38
CA HIS A 36 -8.40 8.79 -6.85
C HIS A 36 -7.97 7.92 -5.69
N PHE A 37 -8.47 6.69 -5.68
CA PHE A 37 -8.07 5.63 -4.78
C PHE A 37 -7.78 4.39 -5.61
N HIS A 38 -6.52 3.97 -5.66
CA HIS A 38 -6.09 2.80 -6.40
C HIS A 38 -5.37 1.83 -5.47
N GLU A 39 -5.90 0.63 -5.40
CA GLU A 39 -5.36 -0.50 -4.66
C GLU A 39 -4.76 -1.47 -5.68
N ARG A 40 -3.49 -1.81 -5.48
CA ARG A 40 -2.78 -2.81 -6.26
C ARG A 40 -2.39 -3.93 -5.31
N ASP A 41 -2.99 -5.10 -5.49
CA ASP A 41 -2.71 -6.33 -4.73
C ASP A 41 -2.47 -7.47 -5.73
N GLU A 42 -1.23 -7.63 -6.18
CA GLU A 42 -0.87 -8.54 -7.27
C GLU A 42 0.59 -9.00 -7.22
N ASP A 43 0.87 -10.14 -7.84
CA ASP A 43 2.24 -10.56 -8.12
C ASP A 43 2.86 -9.71 -9.24
N GLY A 44 4.12 -9.33 -9.06
CA GLY A 44 4.87 -8.60 -10.07
C GLY A 44 6.36 -8.88 -9.98
N THR A 45 7.10 -8.44 -10.99
CA THR A 45 8.55 -8.61 -11.05
C THR A 45 9.26 -7.39 -10.49
N THR A 46 10.19 -7.61 -9.56
CA THR A 46 11.11 -6.57 -9.10
C THR A 46 12.06 -6.14 -10.23
N ALA A 47 12.69 -4.97 -10.10
CA ALA A 47 13.66 -4.49 -11.08
C ALA A 47 14.86 -5.44 -11.30
N VAL A 48 15.16 -6.31 -10.33
CA VAL A 48 16.24 -7.32 -10.38
C VAL A 48 15.75 -8.71 -10.84
N GLY A 49 14.48 -8.85 -11.24
CA GLY A 49 13.96 -10.05 -11.87
C GLY A 49 13.30 -11.07 -10.94
N HIS A 50 13.22 -10.81 -9.63
CA HIS A 50 12.51 -11.69 -8.69
C HIS A 50 11.01 -11.40 -8.67
N THR A 51 10.20 -12.46 -8.58
CA THR A 51 8.76 -12.34 -8.29
C THR A 51 8.56 -11.82 -6.87
N LYS A 52 7.65 -10.86 -6.73
CA LYS A 52 7.25 -10.27 -5.47
C LYS A 52 5.75 -10.01 -5.49
N HIS A 53 5.08 -10.32 -4.40
CA HIS A 53 3.71 -9.87 -4.16
C HIS A 53 3.69 -8.39 -3.75
N TRP A 54 3.02 -7.54 -4.52
CA TRP A 54 2.86 -6.11 -4.27
C TRP A 54 1.49 -5.83 -3.71
N HIS A 55 1.44 -5.25 -2.51
CA HIS A 55 0.21 -4.69 -1.97
C HIS A 55 0.44 -3.21 -1.67
N THR A 56 -0.15 -2.33 -2.46
CA THR A 56 0.05 -0.88 -2.35
C THR A 56 -1.24 -0.09 -2.58
N PHE A 57 -1.38 1.00 -1.84
CA PHE A 57 -2.44 1.99 -2.00
C PHE A 57 -1.86 3.30 -2.54
N SER A 58 -2.45 3.80 -3.63
CA SER A 58 -2.17 5.13 -4.18
C SER A 58 -3.43 5.98 -4.02
N VAL A 59 -3.31 7.09 -3.29
CA VAL A 59 -4.43 7.97 -2.98
C VAL A 59 -4.09 9.40 -3.40
N THR A 60 -4.97 10.04 -4.16
CA THR A 60 -4.94 11.47 -4.47
C THR A 60 -6.18 12.11 -3.86
N ALA A 61 -5.98 13.08 -2.98
CA ALA A 61 -7.07 13.73 -2.26
C ALA A 61 -6.82 15.23 -2.08
N ILE A 62 -7.90 16.01 -2.02
CA ILE A 62 -7.89 17.45 -1.74
C ILE A 62 -8.28 17.66 -0.28
N LYS A 63 -7.49 18.47 0.44
CA LYS A 63 -7.85 18.91 1.79
C LYS A 63 -8.94 19.98 1.71
N ARG A 64 -10.02 19.78 2.46
CA ARG A 64 -11.08 20.78 2.62
C ARG A 64 -10.68 21.89 3.58
#